data_AF-A0A6N7HG12-F1
#
_entry.id   AF-A0A6N7HG12-F1
#
_cell.length_a   1.000
_cell.length_b   1.000
_cell.length_c   1.000
_cell.angle_alpha   90.00
_cell.angle_beta   90.00
_cell.angle_gamma   90.00
#
_symmetry.space_group_name_H-M   'P 1'
#
loop_
_entity.id
_entity.type
_entity.pdbx_description
1 polymer ?
#
loop_
_entity_poly.entity_id
_entity_poly.type
_entity_poly.pdbx_seq_one_letter_code
_entity_poly.pdbx_strand_id
1 'polypeptide(L)'
;MSYADVADVAARLGRPLTDDERALAAVLLDDAENLIRARIPDLDERIADGRIRRELVVMIEANAVVRVLRNPGGYRSETAGDYSYTIDTRAAAGYLDIPDTDWRLIGVRPGAFTITPAFPRPRRPCPSRWVCDLWCGSCP
;
A
#
# COMPACT_ATOMS: atom_id res chain seq x y z
N MET A 1 8.08 13.81 -7.76
CA MET A 1 8.49 13.38 -9.10
C MET A 1 8.67 11.89 -9.01
N SER A 2 7.90 11.17 -9.80
CA SER A 2 7.90 9.72 -9.87
C SER A 2 9.19 9.15 -10.46
N TYR A 3 9.53 7.92 -10.10
CA TYR A 3 10.66 7.21 -10.69
C TYR A 3 10.39 6.74 -12.12
N ALA A 4 9.14 6.34 -12.42
CA ALA A 4 8.67 6.01 -13.76
C ALA A 4 8.30 7.26 -14.58
N ASP A 5 8.42 7.16 -15.90
CA ASP A 5 7.97 8.20 -16.82
C ASP A 5 6.78 7.75 -17.71
N VAL A 6 6.29 8.66 -18.55
CA VAL A 6 5.17 8.38 -19.45
C VAL A 6 5.56 7.38 -20.56
N ALA A 7 6.85 7.31 -20.92
CA ALA A 7 7.35 6.35 -21.91
C ALA A 7 7.34 4.91 -21.35
N ASP A 8 7.66 4.74 -20.07
CA ASP A 8 7.53 3.50 -19.32
C ASP A 8 6.09 2.95 -19.34
N VAL A 9 5.11 3.85 -19.21
CA VAL A 9 3.68 3.51 -19.31
C VAL A 9 3.32 3.09 -20.73
N ALA A 10 3.71 3.87 -21.74
CA ALA A 10 3.42 3.56 -23.14
C ALA A 10 4.05 2.22 -23.58
N ALA A 11 5.30 1.95 -23.17
CA ALA A 11 6.01 0.71 -23.47
C ALA A 11 5.29 -0.51 -22.89
N ARG A 12 4.77 -0.42 -21.66
CA ARG A 12 4.03 -1.51 -20.99
C ARG A 12 2.59 -1.63 -21.47
N LEU A 13 1.97 -0.52 -21.87
CA LEU A 13 0.64 -0.53 -22.46
C LEU A 13 0.65 -1.23 -23.83
N GLY A 14 1.77 -1.14 -24.57
CA GLY A 14 1.94 -1.76 -25.88
C GLY A 14 1.34 -0.94 -27.03
N ARG A 15 0.97 0.32 -26.78
CA ARG A 15 0.50 1.27 -27.78
C ARG A 15 0.93 2.70 -27.40
N PRO A 16 1.07 3.62 -28.37
CA PRO A 16 1.26 5.02 -28.06
C PRO A 16 0.04 5.58 -27.31
N LEU A 17 0.31 6.47 -26.36
CA LEU A 17 -0.70 7.21 -25.61
C LEU A 17 -1.22 8.40 -26.44
N THR A 18 -2.48 8.76 -26.28
CA THR A 18 -3.01 10.06 -26.74
C THR A 18 -2.50 11.20 -25.86
N ASP A 19 -2.68 12.46 -26.27
CA ASP A 19 -2.25 13.61 -25.45
C ASP A 19 -2.98 13.69 -24.10
N ASP A 20 -4.28 13.39 -24.08
CA ASP A 20 -5.06 13.32 -22.84
C ASP A 20 -4.59 12.17 -21.94
N GLU A 21 -4.32 11.00 -22.53
CA GLU A 21 -3.77 9.85 -21.79
C GLU A 21 -2.37 10.15 -21.23
N ARG A 22 -1.53 10.91 -21.96
CA ARG A 22 -0.21 11.35 -21.48
C ARG A 22 -0.34 12.27 -20.26
N ALA A 23 -1.24 13.25 -20.34
CA ALA A 23 -1.49 14.19 -19.23
C ALA A 23 -2.02 13.45 -17.99
N LEU A 24 -2.99 12.54 -18.19
CA LEU A 24 -3.52 11.70 -17.12
C LEU A 24 -2.44 10.77 -16.54
N ALA A 25 -1.63 10.13 -17.38
CA ALA A 25 -0.58 9.22 -16.93
C ALA A 25 0.44 9.94 -16.04
N ALA A 26 0.84 11.17 -16.40
CA ALA A 26 1.79 11.95 -15.60
C ALA A 26 1.25 12.21 -14.17
N VAL A 27 -0.03 12.58 -14.05
CA VAL A 27 -0.68 12.79 -12.74
C VAL A 27 -0.73 11.49 -11.94
N LEU A 28 -1.17 10.40 -12.58
CA LEU A 28 -1.31 9.10 -11.91
C LEU A 28 0.03 8.50 -11.49
N LEU A 29 1.12 8.78 -12.21
CA LEU A 29 2.46 8.38 -11.82
C LEU A 29 2.91 9.09 -10.54
N ASP A 30 2.67 10.40 -10.43
CA ASP A 30 2.97 11.15 -9.22
C ASP A 30 2.12 10.68 -8.02
N ASP A 31 0.85 10.37 -8.24
CA ASP A 31 -0.01 9.78 -7.20
C ASP A 31 0.48 8.39 -6.77
N ALA A 32 0.94 7.56 -7.71
CA ALA A 32 1.49 6.23 -7.41
C ALA A 32 2.77 6.33 -6.57
N GLU A 33 3.68 7.24 -6.92
CA GLU A 33 4.89 7.53 -6.14
C GLU A 33 4.52 7.99 -4.73
N ASN A 34 3.52 8.87 -4.59
CA ASN A 34 3.05 9.34 -3.28
C ASN A 34 2.49 8.18 -2.43
N LEU A 35 1.77 7.22 -3.03
CA LEU A 35 1.31 6.02 -2.32
C LEU A 35 2.48 5.15 -1.84
N ILE A 36 3.51 4.98 -2.68
CA ILE A 36 4.72 4.23 -2.30
C ILE A 36 5.46 4.93 -1.17
N ARG A 37 5.68 6.24 -1.26
CA ARG A 37 6.36 7.04 -0.23
C ARG A 37 5.58 7.11 1.07
N ALA A 38 4.25 7.17 1.02
CA ALA A 38 3.42 7.13 2.23
C ALA A 38 3.61 5.82 3.01
N ARG A 39 3.90 4.71 2.30
CA ARG A 39 4.16 3.41 2.91
C ARG A 39 5.62 3.16 3.25
N ILE A 40 6.54 3.71 2.46
CA ILE A 40 7.99 3.59 2.59
C ILE A 40 8.59 5.01 2.57
N PRO A 41 8.60 5.73 3.71
CA PRO A 41 9.11 7.10 3.75
C PRO A 41 10.59 7.23 3.39
N ASP A 42 11.37 6.18 3.62
CA ASP A 42 12.81 6.05 3.34
C ASP A 42 13.11 5.40 1.97
N LEU A 43 12.19 5.53 1.00
CA LEU A 43 12.31 4.89 -0.32
C LEU A 43 13.63 5.21 -1.03
N ASP A 44 14.00 6.49 -1.08
CA ASP A 44 15.21 6.95 -1.80
C ASP A 44 16.48 6.37 -1.19
N GLU A 45 16.56 6.32 0.13
CA GLU A 45 17.69 5.73 0.86
C GLU A 45 17.77 4.23 0.60
N ARG A 46 16.63 3.51 0.58
CA ARG A 46 16.61 2.08 0.26
C ARG A 46 17.01 1.77 -1.17
N ILE A 47 16.75 2.66 -2.11
CA ILE A 47 17.21 2.54 -3.49
C ILE A 47 18.72 2.81 -3.55
N ALA A 48 19.21 3.86 -2.90
CA ALA A 48 20.64 4.18 -2.85
C ALA A 48 21.48 3.06 -2.22
N ASP A 49 20.97 2.44 -1.15
CA ASP A 49 21.59 1.30 -0.46
C ASP A 49 21.44 -0.03 -1.22
N GLY A 50 20.72 -0.05 -2.35
CA GLY A 50 20.46 -1.26 -3.15
C GLY A 50 19.51 -2.27 -2.50
N ARG A 51 18.83 -1.91 -1.41
CA ARG A 51 17.82 -2.76 -0.75
C ARG A 51 16.56 -2.90 -1.60
N ILE A 52 16.21 -1.84 -2.33
CA ILE A 52 15.12 -1.84 -3.31
C ILE A 52 15.72 -1.52 -4.68
N ARG A 53 15.44 -2.34 -5.68
CA ARG A 53 15.85 -2.05 -7.06
C ARG A 53 14.95 -0.96 -7.64
N ARG A 54 15.53 0.11 -8.16
CA ARG A 54 14.80 1.21 -8.81
C ARG A 54 13.86 0.69 -9.91
N GLU A 55 14.31 -0.29 -10.67
CA GLU A 55 13.55 -0.85 -11.80
C GLU A 55 12.25 -1.53 -11.34
N LEU A 56 12.20 -2.04 -10.10
CA LEU A 56 10.98 -2.60 -9.53
C LEU A 56 9.96 -1.51 -9.23
N VAL A 57 10.41 -0.37 -8.69
CA VAL A 57 9.54 0.78 -8.40
C VAL A 57 8.94 1.31 -9.70
N VAL A 58 9.79 1.53 -10.72
CA VAL A 58 9.36 1.93 -12.06
C VAL A 58 8.32 0.98 -12.64
N MET A 59 8.57 -0.34 -12.52
CA MET A 59 7.65 -1.36 -13.01
C MET A 59 6.29 -1.31 -12.29
N ILE A 60 6.29 -1.12 -10.97
CA ILE A 60 5.05 -1.10 -10.16
C ILE A 60 4.22 0.13 -10.50
N GLU A 61 4.84 1.32 -10.52
CA GLU A 61 4.16 2.58 -10.86
C GLU A 61 3.52 2.51 -12.24
N ALA A 62 4.31 2.13 -13.25
CA ALA A 62 3.81 2.05 -14.61
C ALA A 62 2.72 0.98 -14.77
N ASN A 63 2.83 -0.17 -14.09
CA ASN A 63 1.77 -1.19 -14.11
C ASN A 63 0.48 -0.71 -13.45
N ALA A 64 0.56 0.03 -12.35
CA ALA A 64 -0.62 0.61 -11.69
C ALA A 64 -1.36 1.57 -12.64
N VAL A 65 -0.63 2.46 -13.32
CA VAL A 65 -1.21 3.38 -14.31
C VAL A 65 -1.78 2.64 -15.52
N VAL A 66 -1.10 1.62 -16.03
CA VAL A 66 -1.61 0.79 -17.13
C VAL A 66 -2.93 0.11 -16.78
N ARG A 67 -3.12 -0.32 -15.52
CA ARG A 67 -4.41 -0.90 -15.07
C ARG A 67 -5.54 0.12 -15.15
N VAL A 68 -5.29 1.37 -14.74
CA VAL A 68 -6.25 2.48 -14.85
C VAL A 68 -6.58 2.78 -16.31
N LEU A 69 -5.57 2.92 -17.17
CA LEU A 69 -5.76 3.22 -18.59
C LEU A 69 -6.46 2.10 -19.38
N ARG A 70 -6.34 0.85 -18.93
CA ARG A 70 -7.06 -0.30 -19.54
C ARG A 70 -8.53 -0.37 -19.15
N ASN A 71 -8.90 0.17 -17.99
CA ASN A 71 -10.29 0.23 -17.53
C ASN A 71 -10.62 1.59 -16.89
N PRO A 72 -10.65 2.68 -17.68
CA PRO A 72 -10.83 4.03 -17.15
C PRO A 72 -12.22 4.24 -16.51
N GLY A 73 -13.22 3.45 -16.91
CA GLY A 73 -14.58 3.51 -16.35
C GLY A 73 -14.80 2.63 -15.11
N GLY A 74 -13.79 1.87 -14.67
CA GLY A 74 -13.91 1.00 -13.51
C GLY A 74 -15.01 -0.07 -13.62
N TYR A 75 -15.35 -0.47 -14.85
CA TYR A 75 -16.42 -1.42 -15.09
C TYR A 75 -16.02 -2.78 -14.52
N ARG A 76 -16.85 -3.27 -13.59
CA ARG A 76 -16.82 -4.64 -13.10
C ARG A 76 -17.51 -5.49 -14.17
N SER A 77 -16.82 -6.47 -14.72
CA SER A 77 -17.47 -7.42 -15.63
C SER A 77 -18.64 -8.08 -14.90
N GLU A 78 -19.87 -7.84 -15.33
CA GLU A 78 -21.02 -8.66 -14.94
C GLU A 78 -21.02 -9.93 -15.78
N THR A 79 -20.95 -11.09 -15.12
CA THR A 79 -20.96 -12.40 -15.77
C THR A 79 -22.39 -12.78 -16.14
N ALA A 80 -22.67 -12.97 -17.43
CA ALA A 80 -23.82 -13.75 -17.89
C ALA A 80 -23.33 -15.14 -18.34
N GLY A 81 -23.59 -16.17 -17.51
CA GLY A 81 -23.50 -17.60 -17.88
C GLY A 81 -22.33 -18.39 -17.29
N ASP A 82 -22.69 -19.41 -16.48
CA ASP A 82 -22.06 -20.69 -16.04
C ASP A 82 -20.53 -20.92 -15.99
N TYR A 83 -19.68 -19.92 -16.21
CA TYR A 83 -18.24 -20.01 -15.95
C TYR A 83 -17.80 -18.91 -15.00
N SER A 84 -17.59 -19.29 -13.74
CA SER A 84 -17.04 -18.42 -12.71
C SER A 84 -15.52 -18.42 -12.78
N TYR A 85 -14.93 -17.35 -13.29
CA TYR A 85 -13.57 -16.96 -12.93
C TYR A 85 -13.63 -16.06 -11.69
N THR A 86 -12.93 -16.41 -10.61
CA THR A 86 -12.70 -15.47 -9.50
C THR A 86 -11.72 -14.41 -9.98
N ILE A 87 -12.25 -13.32 -10.54
CA ILE A 87 -11.49 -12.14 -10.93
C ILE A 87 -11.15 -11.39 -9.64
N ASP A 88 -9.87 -11.07 -9.45
CA ASP A 88 -9.36 -10.33 -8.29
C ASP A 88 -10.06 -8.97 -8.19
N THR A 89 -10.97 -8.84 -7.22
CA THR A 89 -11.96 -7.76 -7.13
C THR A 89 -11.35 -6.38 -6.88
N ARG A 90 -10.07 -6.32 -6.48
CA ARG A 90 -9.33 -5.07 -6.25
C ARG A 90 -8.77 -4.47 -7.55
N ALA A 91 -8.31 -5.28 -8.49
CA ALA A 91 -7.78 -4.81 -9.77
C ALA A 91 -8.87 -4.33 -10.75
N ALA A 92 -10.12 -4.73 -10.52
CA ALA A 92 -11.25 -4.51 -11.43
C ALA A 92 -11.87 -3.10 -11.37
N ALA A 93 -11.39 -2.21 -10.49
CA ALA A 93 -12.15 -1.01 -10.13
C ALA A 93 -11.75 0.27 -10.88
N GLY A 94 -10.75 0.26 -11.77
CA GLY A 94 -10.32 1.46 -12.52
C GLY A 94 -9.71 2.57 -11.63
N TYR A 95 -9.62 2.35 -10.32
CA TYR A 95 -8.91 3.22 -9.39
C TYR A 95 -7.41 2.90 -9.40
N LEU A 96 -6.59 3.91 -9.11
CA LEU A 96 -5.16 3.75 -8.90
C LEU A 96 -4.94 2.96 -7.60
N ASP A 97 -4.52 1.70 -7.71
CA ASP A 97 -4.19 0.83 -6.59
C ASP A 97 -2.91 0.03 -6.86
N ILE A 98 -2.16 -0.22 -5.79
CA ILE A 98 -0.94 -1.02 -5.79
C ILE A 98 -1.26 -2.33 -5.05
N PRO A 99 -1.44 -3.46 -5.75
CA PRO A 99 -1.84 -4.71 -5.14
C PRO A 99 -0.73 -5.28 -4.25
N ASP A 100 -1.12 -6.16 -3.33
CA ASP A 100 -0.20 -6.82 -2.40
C ASP A 100 0.94 -7.59 -3.09
N THR A 101 0.73 -8.05 -4.33
CA THR A 101 1.79 -8.67 -5.14
C THR A 101 2.95 -7.72 -5.39
N ASP A 102 2.64 -6.46 -5.67
CA ASP A 102 3.59 -5.43 -6.05
C ASP A 102 4.34 -4.95 -4.80
N TRP A 103 3.62 -4.79 -3.67
CA TRP A 103 4.23 -4.52 -2.36
C TRP A 103 5.24 -5.59 -1.94
N ARG A 104 4.94 -6.87 -2.18
CA ARG A 104 5.86 -7.96 -1.86
C ARG A 104 7.17 -7.89 -2.64
N LEU A 105 7.15 -7.39 -3.88
CA LEU A 105 8.35 -7.27 -4.72
C LEU A 105 9.36 -6.26 -4.17
N ILE A 106 8.88 -5.20 -3.53
CA ILE A 106 9.71 -4.18 -2.86
C ILE A 106 9.89 -4.46 -1.36
N GLY A 107 9.61 -5.68 -0.93
CA GLY A 107 9.87 -6.16 0.43
C GLY A 107 8.83 -5.77 1.48
N VAL A 108 7.71 -5.16 1.08
CA VAL A 108 6.59 -4.85 1.98
C VAL A 108 5.70 -6.08 2.08
N ARG A 109 5.69 -6.72 3.26
CA ARG A 109 4.77 -7.84 3.54
C ARG A 109 3.42 -7.29 4.01
N PRO A 110 2.29 -7.86 3.56
CA PRO A 110 1.00 -7.57 4.18
C PRO A 110 1.05 -8.01 5.65
N GLY A 111 1.06 -7.03 6.55
CA GLY A 111 1.09 -7.27 8.00
C GLY A 111 -0.32 -7.54 8.50
N ALA A 112 -0.53 -8.66 9.19
CA ALA A 112 -1.67 -8.81 10.07
C ALA A 112 -1.47 -7.85 11.26
N PHE A 113 -2.24 -6.76 11.31
CA PHE A 113 -2.23 -5.87 12.46
C PHE A 113 -3.20 -6.43 13.50
N THR A 114 -2.68 -6.94 14.63
CA THR A 114 -3.50 -7.15 15.82
C THR A 114 -3.62 -5.83 16.56
N ILE A 115 -4.80 -5.20 16.50
CA ILE A 115 -5.13 -4.10 17.42
C ILE A 115 -5.36 -4.73 18.78
N THR A 116 -4.39 -4.66 19.67
CA THR A 116 -4.59 -5.03 21.09
C THR A 116 -5.29 -3.85 21.78
N PRO A 117 -6.57 -3.98 22.18
CA PRO A 117 -7.22 -2.92 22.95
C PRO A 117 -6.46 -2.72 24.27
N ALA A 118 -6.00 -1.50 24.51
CA ALA A 118 -5.41 -1.11 25.78
C ALA A 118 -6.54 -0.96 26.81
N PHE A 119 -6.87 -2.06 27.50
CA PHE A 119 -7.70 -1.96 28.69
C PHE A 119 -6.87 -1.31 29.80
N PRO A 120 -7.25 -0.13 30.33
CA PRO A 120 -6.60 0.42 31.50
C PRO A 120 -6.75 -0.62 32.62
N ARG A 121 -5.63 -1.17 33.10
CA ARG A 121 -5.66 -2.08 34.25
C ARG A 121 -6.33 -1.33 35.40
N PRO A 122 -7.35 -1.89 36.07
CA PRO A 122 -7.90 -1.25 37.25
C PRO A 122 -6.76 -1.10 38.25
N ARG A 123 -6.49 0.15 38.68
CA ARG A 123 -5.61 0.39 39.82
C ARG A 123 -6.25 -0.35 40.99
N ARG A 124 -5.64 -1.43 41.45
CA ARG A 124 -6.08 -2.08 42.69
C ARG A 124 -6.05 -0.98 43.78
N PRO A 125 -7.18 -0.69 44.45
CA PRO A 125 -7.13 0.17 45.61
C PRO A 125 -6.11 -0.44 46.57
N CYS A 126 -5.17 0.36 47.07
CA CYS A 126 -4.32 -0.09 48.15
C CYS A 126 -5.25 -0.51 49.29
N PRO A 127 -5.14 -1.74 49.83
CA PRO A 127 -5.93 -2.10 51.00
C PRO A 127 -5.61 -1.10 52.10
N SER A 128 -6.64 -0.68 52.82
CA SER A 128 -6.57 0.36 53.84
C SER A 128 -5.38 0.15 54.78
N ARG A 129 -4.91 1.27 55.34
CA ARG A 129 -3.68 1.49 56.15
C ARG A 129 -3.28 0.41 57.17
N TRP A 130 -4.15 -0.54 57.48
CA TRP A 130 -3.95 -1.62 58.45
C TRP A 130 -3.34 -2.90 57.86
N VAL A 131 -3.20 -3.05 56.54
CA VAL A 131 -2.63 -4.25 55.89
C VAL A 131 -1.17 -4.04 55.41
N CYS A 132 -0.59 -2.85 55.63
CA CYS A 132 0.74 -2.52 55.12
C CYS A 132 1.89 -3.28 55.82
N ASP A 133 1.70 -3.76 57.06
CA ASP A 133 2.81 -4.30 57.86
C ASP A 133 3.32 -5.69 57.45
N LEU A 134 2.64 -6.39 56.54
CA LEU A 134 3.01 -7.76 56.20
C LEU A 134 3.67 -7.96 54.83
N TRP A 135 3.54 -7.03 53.87
CA TRP A 135 3.92 -7.33 52.48
C TRP A 135 4.49 -6.18 51.63
N CYS A 136 4.75 -5.00 52.20
CA CYS A 136 5.41 -3.91 51.47
C CYS A 136 6.56 -3.38 52.31
N GLY A 137 7.80 -3.67 51.87
CA GLY A 137 8.99 -3.01 52.41
C GLY A 137 8.80 -1.50 52.35
N SER A 138 8.92 -0.87 53.53
CA SER A 138 9.11 0.54 53.83
C SER A 138 8.95 1.52 52.65
N CYS A 139 7.84 2.26 52.61
CA CYS A 139 7.76 3.51 51.84
C CYS A 139 8.38 4.67 52.63
N PRO A 140 9.11 5.59 51.98
CA PRO A 140 9.64 6.83 52.58
C PRO A 140 8.56 7.86 52.93
#